data_AF-A0A136WBM9-F1
#
_entry.id   AF-A0A136WBM9-F1
#
_cell.length_a   1.000
_cell.length_b   1.000
_cell.length_c   1.000
_cell.angle_alpha   90.00
_cell.angle_beta   90.00
_cell.angle_gamma   90.00
#
_symmetry.space_group_name_H-M   'P 1'
#
loop_
_entity.id
_entity.type
_entity.pdbx_description
1 polymer ?
#
loop_
_entity_poly.entity_id
_entity_poly.type
_entity_poly.pdbx_seq_one_letter_code
_entity_poly.pdbx_strand_id
1 'polypeptide(L)'
;MKQEQITQQRHNHLLSLFLNGYTSMYAHMDKSCLNGLKNVAPLAFSKWYYTAIAADTLLSPANIISQDLETSSEGVEFQYALHLCPEGGDLKECTFTLLSYSLEHHPFVEDLRKITDFCVPDRKMDEDLFFVEEDRKTLLKELSHENEFYLEYLTRLAWRIGLFVYLPAIHTKKVQRAPYCDTFFGQSNEFILKDAVEAACELAAERFSISMDLDQGVATPAFFEDCLLAPAETDHIFIDFYKGVDIDIEKIWQTQPNDLTEDDKAIISSFLFTGIMIDKWFFYPMSCFFGIIRPISFSPINFFHQVNNLSALLIMEHNIGAELFSPPSYYSLTPLGQTLFDCEMEEEEKYIMPNKLSYDQIIEALEREIEINRFEHVFYMGPEKDILTLCVFLKDDPDFWKIIEIERATSLDEFCGDLAAAFSMEDEVDYLLSVPDENNFPMDYSPFGSKRSINKTTDKTLEDLWLDKGDVFFLSLPKATQLQIEVVDISPGDPYILYPRIKAQSSKVTEIEKIDEIF
;
A
#
# COMPACT_ATOMS: atom_id res chain seq x y z
N MET A 1 24.38 8.86 -28.57
CA MET A 1 25.50 8.40 -27.73
C MET A 1 25.79 9.27 -26.51
N LYS A 2 26.38 10.48 -26.61
CA LYS A 2 26.67 11.28 -25.39
C LYS A 2 25.41 11.77 -24.66
N GLN A 3 24.38 12.20 -25.39
CA GLN A 3 23.14 12.70 -24.80
C GLN A 3 22.32 11.58 -24.12
N GLU A 4 22.11 10.45 -24.81
CA GLU A 4 21.44 9.27 -24.23
C GLU A 4 22.17 8.74 -22.99
N GLN A 5 23.51 8.73 -22.99
CA GLN A 5 24.29 8.34 -21.81
C GLN A 5 24.09 9.31 -20.64
N ILE A 6 23.98 10.61 -20.91
CA ILE A 6 23.71 11.64 -19.89
C ILE A 6 22.28 11.47 -19.35
N THR A 7 21.28 11.31 -20.21
CA THR A 7 19.88 11.07 -19.81
C THR A 7 19.74 9.81 -18.97
N GLN A 8 20.39 8.71 -19.37
CA GLN A 8 20.35 7.48 -18.58
C GLN A 8 21.03 7.66 -17.21
N GLN A 9 22.17 8.36 -17.14
CA GLN A 9 22.84 8.65 -15.87
C GLN A 9 21.96 9.51 -14.95
N ARG A 10 21.26 10.49 -15.52
CA ARG A 10 20.29 11.31 -14.80
C ARG A 10 19.18 10.43 -14.24
N HIS A 11 18.46 9.69 -15.08
CA HIS A 11 17.38 8.81 -14.62
C HIS A 11 17.85 7.84 -13.52
N ASN A 12 19.02 7.22 -13.68
CA ASN A 12 19.57 6.33 -12.65
C ASN A 12 19.84 7.05 -11.31
N HIS A 13 20.30 8.30 -11.34
CA HIS A 13 20.51 9.09 -10.13
C HIS A 13 19.18 9.36 -9.41
N LEU A 14 18.16 9.79 -10.15
CA LEU A 14 16.81 10.01 -9.62
C LEU A 14 16.22 8.73 -9.01
N LEU A 15 16.26 7.62 -9.75
CA LEU A 15 15.74 6.32 -9.30
C LEU A 15 16.49 5.78 -8.07
N SER A 16 17.77 6.13 -7.90
CA SER A 16 18.54 5.73 -6.72
C SER A 16 18.01 6.34 -5.42
N LEU A 17 17.28 7.48 -5.48
CA LEU A 17 16.67 8.10 -4.31
C LEU A 17 15.65 7.16 -3.65
N PHE A 18 14.84 6.46 -4.44
CA PHE A 18 13.93 5.45 -3.94
C PHE A 18 14.66 4.31 -3.22
N LEU A 19 15.64 3.68 -3.89
CA LEU A 19 16.36 2.56 -3.29
C LEU A 19 17.09 2.98 -2.02
N ASN A 20 17.71 4.16 -2.00
CA ASN A 20 18.39 4.66 -0.81
C ASN A 20 17.39 4.90 0.35
N GLY A 21 16.27 5.56 0.08
CA GLY A 21 15.22 5.80 1.08
C GLY A 21 14.63 4.51 1.63
N TYR A 22 14.10 3.67 0.73
CA TYR A 22 13.44 2.42 1.10
C TYR A 22 14.40 1.43 1.80
N THR A 23 15.60 1.22 1.26
CA THR A 23 16.58 0.28 1.87
C THR A 23 17.13 0.77 3.21
N SER A 24 17.19 2.08 3.41
CA SER A 24 17.63 2.63 4.69
C SER A 24 16.66 2.32 5.82
N MET A 25 15.34 2.30 5.58
CA MET A 25 14.37 1.89 6.60
C MET A 25 14.28 0.36 6.71
N TYR A 26 14.25 -0.32 5.56
CA TYR A 26 14.19 -1.79 5.47
C TYR A 26 15.23 -2.50 6.34
N ALA A 27 16.46 -1.97 6.39
CA ALA A 27 17.56 -2.59 7.13
C ALA A 27 17.33 -2.68 8.66
N HIS A 28 16.38 -1.90 9.19
CA HIS A 28 16.04 -1.84 10.62
C HIS A 28 14.82 -2.69 10.99
N MET A 29 14.09 -3.21 9.99
CA MET A 29 12.87 -3.98 10.22
C MET A 29 13.16 -5.43 10.66
N ASP A 30 12.17 -6.07 11.30
CA ASP A 30 12.32 -7.44 11.80
C ASP A 30 12.49 -8.45 10.66
N LYS A 31 13.35 -9.45 10.88
CA LYS A 31 13.69 -10.49 9.87
C LYS A 31 12.48 -11.24 9.31
N SER A 32 11.41 -11.37 10.09
CA SER A 32 10.16 -12.03 9.69
C SER A 32 9.46 -11.33 8.52
N CYS A 33 9.52 -10.00 8.44
CA CYS A 33 8.82 -9.22 7.42
C CYS A 33 9.68 -8.85 6.21
N LEU A 34 11.01 -8.99 6.29
CA LEU A 34 11.94 -8.55 5.24
C LEU A 34 11.62 -9.15 3.86
N ASN A 35 11.24 -10.42 3.79
CA ASN A 35 10.87 -11.01 2.50
C ASN A 35 9.60 -10.38 1.92
N GLY A 36 8.60 -10.11 2.76
CA GLY A 36 7.38 -9.40 2.36
C GLY A 36 7.68 -7.99 1.88
N LEU A 37 8.48 -7.23 2.64
CA LEU A 37 8.92 -5.88 2.27
C LEU A 37 9.70 -5.86 0.94
N LYS A 38 10.50 -6.89 0.66
CA LYS A 38 11.19 -7.04 -0.61
C LYS A 38 10.20 -7.29 -1.76
N ASN A 39 9.25 -8.20 -1.57
CA ASN A 39 8.26 -8.56 -2.59
C ASN A 39 7.33 -7.40 -2.97
N VAL A 40 7.03 -6.49 -2.03
CA VAL A 40 6.13 -5.33 -2.26
C VAL A 40 6.88 -4.08 -2.74
N ALA A 41 8.22 -4.10 -2.76
CA ALA A 41 9.04 -2.97 -3.18
C ALA A 41 8.69 -2.43 -4.58
N PRO A 42 8.32 -3.26 -5.59
CA PRO A 42 7.92 -2.75 -6.90
C PRO A 42 6.61 -1.96 -6.86
N LEU A 43 5.64 -2.35 -6.01
CA LEU A 43 4.40 -1.59 -5.82
C LEU A 43 4.67 -0.26 -5.08
N ALA A 44 5.49 -0.31 -4.02
CA ALA A 44 5.93 0.90 -3.30
C ALA A 44 6.69 1.86 -4.22
N PHE A 45 7.51 1.32 -5.13
CA PHE A 45 8.22 2.09 -6.14
C PHE A 45 7.25 2.77 -7.12
N SER A 46 6.25 2.07 -7.64
CA SER A 46 5.25 2.67 -8.51
C SER A 46 4.50 3.82 -7.83
N LYS A 47 4.09 3.65 -6.57
CA LYS A 47 3.50 4.74 -5.78
C LYS A 47 4.44 5.94 -5.66
N TRP A 48 5.72 5.70 -5.37
CA TRP A 48 6.75 6.75 -5.32
C TRP A 48 6.96 7.44 -6.66
N TYR A 49 6.94 6.68 -7.75
CA TYR A 49 7.23 7.14 -9.10
C TYR A 49 6.23 8.21 -9.59
N TYR A 50 4.97 8.13 -9.16
CA TYR A 50 3.92 9.10 -9.49
C TYR A 50 3.68 10.15 -8.40
N THR A 51 4.40 10.06 -7.29
CA THR A 51 4.27 11.01 -6.18
C THR A 51 5.25 12.17 -6.34
N ALA A 52 4.78 13.38 -6.06
CA ALA A 52 5.60 14.58 -6.00
C ALA A 52 6.68 14.41 -4.92
N ILE A 53 7.93 14.65 -5.29
CA ILE A 53 9.04 14.47 -4.34
C ILE A 53 9.13 15.68 -3.39
N ALA A 54 8.66 16.85 -3.84
CA ALA A 54 8.44 18.03 -3.01
C ALA A 54 6.93 18.31 -2.91
N ALA A 55 6.45 18.57 -1.69
CA ALA A 55 5.03 18.77 -1.42
C ALA A 55 4.41 19.89 -2.27
N ASP A 56 3.18 19.66 -2.71
CA ASP A 56 2.38 20.62 -3.50
C ASP A 56 3.03 21.03 -4.82
N THR A 57 3.82 20.13 -5.42
CA THR A 57 4.46 20.35 -6.74
C THR A 57 4.12 19.25 -7.75
N LEU A 58 4.38 19.52 -9.03
CA LEU A 58 4.29 18.51 -10.11
C LEU A 58 5.58 17.69 -10.26
N LEU A 59 6.57 17.88 -9.38
CA LEU A 59 7.90 17.28 -9.50
C LEU A 59 7.89 15.82 -9.05
N SER A 60 7.19 14.96 -9.79
CA SER A 60 7.25 13.51 -9.65
C SER A 60 8.33 12.90 -10.55
N PRO A 61 8.89 11.74 -10.20
CA PRO A 61 9.82 11.02 -11.08
C PRO A 61 9.25 10.78 -12.48
N ALA A 62 7.98 10.39 -12.58
CA ALA A 62 7.27 10.19 -13.84
C ALA A 62 7.29 11.46 -14.72
N ASN A 63 6.94 12.62 -14.16
CA ASN A 63 6.88 13.88 -14.91
C ASN A 63 8.27 14.35 -15.35
N ILE A 64 9.29 14.21 -14.50
CA ILE A 64 10.67 14.59 -14.82
C ILE A 64 11.20 13.73 -15.98
N ILE A 65 11.01 12.42 -15.88
CA ILE A 65 11.49 11.45 -16.88
C ILE A 65 10.71 11.63 -18.19
N SER A 66 9.40 11.85 -18.11
CA SER A 66 8.60 12.09 -19.31
C SER A 66 9.04 13.36 -20.03
N GLN A 67 9.28 14.46 -19.33
CA GLN A 67 9.77 15.70 -19.95
C GLN A 67 11.12 15.50 -20.67
N ASP A 68 12.00 14.66 -20.13
CA ASP A 68 13.29 14.31 -20.74
C ASP A 68 13.12 13.42 -22.00
N LEU A 69 12.04 12.65 -22.12
CA LEU A 69 11.80 11.65 -23.18
C LEU A 69 10.74 12.05 -24.23
N GLU A 70 9.75 12.87 -23.89
CA GLU A 70 8.64 13.31 -24.76
C GLU A 70 9.13 14.02 -26.04
N THR A 71 10.32 14.62 -25.99
CA THR A 71 10.94 15.22 -27.19
C THR A 71 11.32 14.22 -28.29
N SER A 72 11.18 12.91 -28.04
CA SER A 72 11.76 11.87 -28.89
C SER A 72 10.80 10.89 -29.56
N SER A 73 9.50 10.79 -29.19
CA SER A 73 8.56 9.83 -29.80
C SER A 73 7.08 10.20 -29.58
N GLU A 74 6.36 10.53 -30.65
CA GLU A 74 4.91 10.80 -30.64
C GLU A 74 4.12 9.51 -30.35
N GLY A 75 3.11 9.57 -29.49
CA GLY A 75 2.23 8.43 -29.16
C GLY A 75 2.87 7.32 -28.32
N VAL A 76 4.04 7.58 -27.71
CA VAL A 76 4.76 6.61 -26.86
C VAL A 76 4.82 7.12 -25.42
N GLU A 77 4.44 6.27 -24.47
CA GLU A 77 4.66 6.52 -23.04
C GLU A 77 5.87 5.72 -22.53
N PHE A 78 6.65 6.32 -21.65
CA PHE A 78 7.80 5.67 -21.02
C PHE A 78 7.64 5.60 -19.51
N GLN A 79 7.92 4.44 -18.94
CA GLN A 79 7.84 4.22 -17.50
C GLN A 79 9.01 3.35 -17.04
N TYR A 80 9.54 3.61 -15.84
CA TYR A 80 10.44 2.64 -15.22
C TYR A 80 9.65 1.61 -14.40
N ALA A 81 10.11 0.36 -14.44
CA ALA A 81 9.69 -0.70 -13.53
C ALA A 81 10.88 -1.16 -12.68
N LEU A 82 10.63 -1.48 -11.41
CA LEU A 82 11.61 -2.08 -10.51
C LEU A 82 11.55 -3.61 -10.62
N HIS A 83 12.69 -4.23 -10.93
CA HIS A 83 12.86 -5.68 -10.90
C HIS A 83 13.68 -6.10 -9.69
N LEU A 84 13.23 -7.17 -9.05
CA LEU A 84 13.81 -7.66 -7.82
C LEU A 84 15.14 -8.37 -8.11
N CYS A 85 16.07 -8.23 -7.18
CA CYS A 85 17.28 -9.03 -7.22
C CYS A 85 16.98 -10.52 -6.96
N PRO A 86 17.83 -11.45 -7.45
CA PRO A 86 17.67 -12.88 -7.23
C PRO A 86 17.49 -13.26 -5.75
N GLU A 87 16.98 -14.48 -5.51
CA GLU A 87 16.79 -14.99 -4.15
C GLU A 87 18.08 -14.89 -3.32
N GLY A 88 17.99 -14.27 -2.15
CA GLY A 88 19.14 -14.00 -1.26
C GLY A 88 19.94 -12.72 -1.59
N GLY A 89 19.66 -12.04 -2.71
CA GLY A 89 20.26 -10.75 -3.06
C GLY A 89 19.74 -9.59 -2.21
N ASP A 90 20.56 -8.54 -2.08
CA ASP A 90 20.25 -7.30 -1.36
C ASP A 90 19.32 -6.43 -2.21
N LEU A 91 18.33 -5.74 -1.60
CA LEU A 91 17.46 -4.80 -2.30
C LEU A 91 18.23 -3.73 -3.09
N LYS A 92 19.45 -3.38 -2.68
CA LYS A 92 20.31 -2.46 -3.44
C LYS A 92 20.78 -3.01 -4.80
N GLU A 93 20.67 -4.32 -5.01
CA GLU A 93 20.99 -4.99 -6.26
C GLU A 93 19.79 -5.07 -7.21
N CYS A 94 18.61 -4.54 -6.81
CA CYS A 94 17.46 -4.43 -7.70
C CYS A 94 17.79 -3.51 -8.89
N THR A 95 17.13 -3.79 -10.01
CA THR A 95 17.42 -3.09 -11.27
C THR A 95 16.19 -2.39 -11.79
N PHE A 96 16.38 -1.25 -12.45
CA PHE A 96 15.30 -0.54 -13.12
C PHE A 96 15.32 -0.84 -14.62
N THR A 97 14.16 -1.16 -15.17
CA THR A 97 13.97 -1.35 -16.61
C THR A 97 13.08 -0.25 -17.16
N LEU A 98 13.50 0.42 -18.23
CA LEU A 98 12.67 1.37 -18.95
C LEU A 98 11.72 0.60 -19.89
N LEU A 99 10.43 0.68 -19.59
CA LEU A 99 9.34 0.18 -20.42
C LEU A 99 8.88 1.28 -21.40
N SER A 100 8.54 0.86 -22.61
CA SER A 100 7.99 1.71 -23.67
C SER A 100 6.62 1.17 -24.04
N TYR A 101 5.60 2.01 -23.96
CA TYR A 101 4.22 1.67 -24.25
C TYR A 101 3.81 2.39 -25.54
N SER A 102 3.57 1.61 -26.59
CA SER A 102 3.07 2.11 -27.87
C SER A 102 2.03 1.16 -28.48
N LEU A 103 1.32 1.61 -29.51
CA LEU A 103 0.40 0.75 -30.26
C LEU A 103 1.12 -0.32 -31.08
N GLU A 104 2.41 -0.19 -31.36
CA GLU A 104 3.19 -1.20 -32.06
C GLU A 104 3.76 -2.24 -31.10
N HIS A 105 4.22 -1.81 -29.92
CA HIS A 105 4.82 -2.67 -28.91
C HIS A 105 4.31 -2.27 -27.53
N HIS A 106 3.53 -3.15 -26.92
CA HIS A 106 2.92 -2.88 -25.63
C HIS A 106 3.27 -3.98 -24.61
N PRO A 107 3.97 -3.65 -23.50
CA PRO A 107 4.39 -4.62 -22.49
C PRO A 107 3.24 -5.51 -21.98
N PHE A 108 2.09 -4.92 -21.67
CA PHE A 108 0.88 -5.64 -21.26
C PHE A 108 0.43 -6.71 -22.27
N VAL A 109 0.40 -6.40 -23.57
CA VAL A 109 -0.07 -7.35 -24.60
C VAL A 109 0.89 -8.53 -24.71
N GLU A 110 2.20 -8.26 -24.65
CA GLU A 110 3.22 -9.31 -24.64
C GLU A 110 3.13 -10.18 -23.38
N ASP A 111 2.90 -9.58 -22.23
CA ASP A 111 2.73 -10.30 -20.98
C ASP A 111 1.45 -11.14 -20.94
N LEU A 112 0.34 -10.62 -21.47
CA LEU A 112 -0.91 -11.35 -21.65
C LEU A 112 -0.68 -12.59 -22.55
N ARG A 113 0.12 -12.44 -23.61
CA ARG A 113 0.55 -13.57 -24.45
C ARG A 113 1.40 -14.56 -23.66
N LYS A 114 2.41 -14.12 -22.91
CA LYS A 114 3.28 -14.99 -22.09
C LYS A 114 2.47 -15.85 -21.11
N ILE A 115 1.53 -15.26 -20.36
CA ILE A 115 0.75 -16.04 -19.37
C ILE A 115 -0.17 -17.07 -20.03
N THR A 116 -0.71 -16.77 -21.21
CA THR A 116 -1.54 -17.72 -21.96
C THR A 116 -0.69 -18.83 -22.59
N ASP A 117 0.50 -18.52 -23.10
CA ASP A 117 1.45 -19.50 -23.64
C ASP A 117 2.01 -20.42 -22.54
N PHE A 118 2.20 -19.88 -21.33
CA PHE A 118 2.61 -20.67 -20.17
C PHE A 118 1.59 -21.76 -19.80
N CYS A 119 0.32 -21.59 -20.18
CA CYS A 119 -0.75 -22.56 -19.98
C CYS A 119 -0.77 -23.68 -21.04
N VAL A 120 0.29 -23.86 -21.85
CA VAL A 120 0.42 -24.94 -22.82
C VAL A 120 1.36 -26.05 -22.30
N PRO A 121 0.96 -27.35 -22.31
CA PRO A 121 -0.37 -27.84 -22.69
C PRO A 121 -1.45 -27.57 -21.64
N ASP A 122 -1.09 -27.50 -20.35
CA ASP A 122 -1.99 -27.14 -19.26
C ASP A 122 -1.20 -26.66 -18.02
N ARG A 123 -1.88 -25.93 -17.12
CA ARG A 123 -1.37 -25.52 -15.81
C ARG A 123 -2.39 -25.76 -14.71
N LYS A 124 -1.90 -25.92 -13.48
CA LYS A 124 -2.74 -26.03 -12.29
C LYS A 124 -3.00 -24.64 -11.73
N MET A 125 -4.24 -24.40 -11.33
CA MET A 125 -4.64 -23.22 -10.57
C MET A 125 -5.18 -23.63 -9.20
N ASP A 126 -5.14 -22.69 -8.26
CA ASP A 126 -5.76 -22.81 -6.94
C ASP A 126 -7.29 -22.64 -7.00
N GLU A 127 -7.94 -22.54 -5.84
CA GLU A 127 -9.39 -22.39 -5.75
C GLU A 127 -9.89 -21.03 -6.25
N ASP A 128 -9.06 -20.01 -6.19
CA ASP A 128 -9.37 -18.64 -6.62
C ASP A 128 -9.00 -18.37 -8.09
N LEU A 129 -8.56 -19.42 -8.80
CA LEU A 129 -8.19 -19.41 -10.22
C LEU A 129 -6.88 -18.68 -10.51
N PHE A 130 -5.95 -18.67 -9.55
CA PHE A 130 -4.60 -18.18 -9.72
C PHE A 130 -3.59 -19.32 -9.88
N PHE A 131 -2.47 -18.99 -10.50
CA PHE A 131 -1.33 -19.91 -10.62
C PHE A 131 -0.85 -20.37 -9.24
N VAL A 132 -0.34 -21.60 -9.14
CA VAL A 132 0.27 -22.08 -7.89
C VAL A 132 1.60 -21.38 -7.62
N GLU A 133 2.08 -21.38 -6.37
CA GLU A 133 3.27 -20.63 -5.94
C GLU A 133 4.52 -20.84 -6.81
N GLU A 134 4.81 -22.09 -7.22
CA GLU A 134 5.95 -22.43 -8.08
C GLU A 134 5.85 -21.76 -9.47
N ASP A 135 4.64 -21.76 -10.05
CA ASP A 135 4.35 -21.15 -11.34
C ASP A 135 4.39 -19.61 -11.22
N ARG A 136 3.88 -19.04 -10.12
CA ARG A 136 3.95 -17.59 -9.84
C ARG A 136 5.40 -17.11 -9.83
N LYS A 137 6.29 -17.79 -9.11
CA LYS A 137 7.73 -17.43 -9.03
C LYS A 137 8.44 -17.45 -10.39
N THR A 138 7.98 -18.30 -11.31
CA THR A 138 8.53 -18.38 -12.66
C THR A 138 7.98 -17.25 -13.52
N LEU A 139 6.66 -17.08 -13.55
CA LEU A 139 5.99 -16.05 -14.34
C LEU A 139 6.46 -14.65 -13.97
N LEU A 140 6.54 -14.31 -12.68
CA LEU A 140 6.92 -12.97 -12.23
C LEU A 140 8.26 -12.48 -12.79
N LYS A 141 9.22 -13.40 -13.03
CA LYS A 141 10.54 -13.07 -13.58
C LYS A 141 10.54 -12.84 -15.08
N GLU A 142 9.50 -13.28 -15.78
CA GLU A 142 9.35 -13.15 -17.24
C GLU A 142 8.45 -11.97 -17.62
N LEU A 143 7.67 -11.45 -16.67
CA LEU A 143 6.75 -10.34 -16.85
C LEU A 143 7.45 -8.99 -16.78
N SER A 144 6.81 -7.97 -17.37
CA SER A 144 7.33 -6.60 -17.38
C SER A 144 7.31 -5.95 -15.99
N HIS A 145 6.38 -6.37 -15.13
CA HIS A 145 6.30 -5.94 -13.74
C HIS A 145 6.43 -7.15 -12.81
N GLU A 146 7.47 -7.16 -11.96
CA GLU A 146 7.76 -8.26 -11.05
C GLU A 146 7.01 -8.09 -9.72
N ASN A 147 5.68 -8.12 -9.74
CA ASN A 147 4.86 -8.09 -8.52
C ASN A 147 3.61 -8.97 -8.64
N GLU A 148 3.16 -9.53 -7.52
CA GLU A 148 2.03 -10.47 -7.48
C GLU A 148 0.72 -9.85 -7.95
N PHE A 149 0.46 -8.59 -7.60
CA PHE A 149 -0.75 -7.89 -8.00
C PHE A 149 -0.89 -7.77 -9.54
N TYR A 150 0.20 -7.52 -10.26
CA TYR A 150 0.18 -7.50 -11.73
C TYR A 150 -0.16 -8.86 -12.33
N LEU A 151 0.46 -9.94 -11.82
CA LEU A 151 0.15 -11.29 -12.29
C LEU A 151 -1.31 -11.66 -11.99
N GLU A 152 -1.81 -11.28 -10.81
CA GLU A 152 -3.22 -11.46 -10.43
C GLU A 152 -4.13 -10.71 -11.41
N TYR A 153 -3.86 -9.44 -11.64
CA TYR A 153 -4.63 -8.57 -12.52
C TYR A 153 -4.66 -9.10 -13.96
N LEU A 154 -3.50 -9.46 -14.51
CA LEU A 154 -3.39 -10.11 -15.83
C LEU A 154 -4.19 -11.40 -15.90
N THR A 155 -4.15 -12.23 -14.85
CA THR A 155 -4.87 -13.50 -14.81
C THR A 155 -6.38 -13.28 -14.81
N ARG A 156 -6.88 -12.28 -14.04
CA ARG A 156 -8.30 -11.91 -14.01
C ARG A 156 -8.77 -11.38 -15.37
N LEU A 157 -7.98 -10.51 -16.01
CA LEU A 157 -8.30 -10.01 -17.34
C LEU A 157 -8.28 -11.10 -18.40
N ALA A 158 -7.30 -12.01 -18.35
CA ALA A 158 -7.26 -13.15 -19.24
C ALA A 158 -8.52 -14.02 -19.11
N TRP A 159 -9.00 -14.29 -17.88
CA TRP A 159 -10.27 -14.99 -17.68
C TRP A 159 -11.48 -14.22 -18.26
N ARG A 160 -11.54 -12.90 -18.05
CA ARG A 160 -12.65 -12.06 -18.50
C ARG A 160 -12.73 -11.97 -20.02
N ILE A 161 -11.59 -11.74 -20.68
CA ILE A 161 -11.48 -11.73 -22.15
C ILE A 161 -11.75 -13.14 -22.70
N GLY A 162 -11.55 -14.18 -21.89
CA GLY A 162 -11.85 -15.58 -22.15
C GLY A 162 -10.63 -16.47 -22.44
N LEU A 163 -9.40 -15.97 -22.30
CA LEU A 163 -8.17 -16.54 -22.90
C LEU A 163 -7.78 -17.88 -22.27
N PHE A 164 -8.53 -18.30 -21.27
CA PHE A 164 -8.39 -19.53 -20.52
C PHE A 164 -9.63 -20.41 -20.66
N VAL A 165 -9.40 -21.73 -20.73
CA VAL A 165 -10.44 -22.74 -20.73
C VAL A 165 -10.14 -23.78 -19.65
N TYR A 166 -11.18 -24.18 -18.91
CA TYR A 166 -11.08 -25.26 -17.94
C TYR A 166 -10.88 -26.61 -18.63
N LEU A 167 -9.96 -27.40 -18.08
CA LEU A 167 -9.83 -28.82 -18.40
C LEU A 167 -10.51 -29.68 -17.33
N PRO A 168 -11.28 -30.70 -17.72
CA PRO A 168 -11.83 -31.67 -16.78
C PRO A 168 -10.70 -32.38 -16.02
N ALA A 169 -10.62 -32.17 -14.71
CA ALA A 169 -9.64 -32.80 -13.84
C ALA A 169 -10.27 -33.17 -12.49
N ILE A 170 -9.82 -34.28 -11.90
CA ILE A 170 -10.30 -34.75 -10.60
C ILE A 170 -9.44 -34.08 -9.51
N HIS A 171 -10.07 -33.44 -8.53
CA HIS A 171 -9.43 -32.78 -7.37
C HIS A 171 -8.46 -31.63 -7.68
N THR A 172 -8.41 -31.13 -8.92
CA THR A 172 -7.57 -29.98 -9.29
C THR A 172 -8.28 -29.12 -10.34
N LYS A 173 -8.11 -27.79 -10.26
CA LYS A 173 -8.50 -26.89 -11.35
C LYS A 173 -7.35 -26.81 -12.33
N LYS A 174 -7.58 -27.29 -13.55
CA LYS A 174 -6.60 -27.20 -14.64
C LYS A 174 -7.09 -26.24 -15.69
N VAL A 175 -6.17 -25.41 -16.17
CA VAL A 175 -6.41 -24.41 -17.19
C VAL A 175 -5.54 -24.69 -18.40
N GLN A 176 -6.07 -24.36 -19.58
CA GLN A 176 -5.34 -24.38 -20.84
C GLN A 176 -5.62 -23.08 -21.60
N ARG A 177 -4.66 -22.69 -22.45
CA ARG A 177 -4.85 -21.62 -23.45
C ARG A 177 -6.11 -21.87 -24.29
N ALA A 178 -6.96 -20.86 -24.41
CA ALA A 178 -8.18 -20.97 -25.21
C ALA A 178 -7.88 -21.12 -26.71
N PRO A 179 -8.67 -21.90 -27.47
CA PRO A 179 -8.47 -22.05 -28.92
C PRO A 179 -8.55 -20.74 -29.71
N TYR A 180 -9.27 -19.74 -29.21
CA TYR A 180 -9.42 -18.47 -29.89
C TYR A 180 -8.21 -17.53 -29.70
N CYS A 181 -7.28 -17.83 -28.78
CA CYS A 181 -6.13 -16.97 -28.50
C CYS A 181 -5.31 -16.65 -29.76
N ASP A 182 -5.15 -17.60 -30.68
CA ASP A 182 -4.43 -17.36 -31.95
C ASP A 182 -5.11 -16.31 -32.82
N THR A 183 -6.45 -16.26 -32.80
CA THR A 183 -7.23 -15.26 -33.55
C THR A 183 -7.20 -13.90 -32.84
N PHE A 184 -7.28 -13.90 -31.50
CA PHE A 184 -7.21 -12.71 -30.67
C PHE A 184 -5.85 -12.01 -30.81
N PHE A 185 -4.78 -12.75 -30.58
CA PHE A 185 -3.42 -12.24 -30.66
C PHE A 185 -2.89 -12.01 -32.09
N GLY A 186 -3.71 -12.35 -33.10
CA GLY A 186 -3.49 -12.00 -34.51
C GLY A 186 -4.10 -10.65 -34.90
N GLN A 187 -4.87 -10.00 -34.02
CA GLN A 187 -5.37 -8.63 -34.21
C GLN A 187 -4.25 -7.59 -34.02
N SER A 188 -4.52 -6.31 -34.31
CA SER A 188 -3.63 -5.22 -33.94
C SER A 188 -3.60 -5.04 -32.42
N ASN A 189 -2.49 -4.57 -31.87
CA ASN A 189 -2.41 -4.26 -30.45
C ASN A 189 -3.42 -3.18 -30.05
N GLU A 190 -3.72 -2.21 -30.94
CA GLU A 190 -4.78 -1.23 -30.68
C GLU A 190 -6.13 -1.90 -30.37
N PHE A 191 -6.51 -2.93 -31.14
CA PHE A 191 -7.74 -3.69 -30.88
C PHE A 191 -7.65 -4.45 -29.55
N ILE A 192 -6.54 -5.15 -29.32
CA ILE A 192 -6.31 -5.92 -28.09
C ILE A 192 -6.35 -5.01 -26.85
N LEU A 193 -5.75 -3.83 -26.94
CA LEU A 193 -5.73 -2.85 -25.85
C LEU A 193 -7.12 -2.29 -25.57
N LYS A 194 -7.91 -1.95 -26.61
CA LYS A 194 -9.30 -1.50 -26.42
C LYS A 194 -10.15 -2.56 -25.71
N ASP A 195 -10.07 -3.81 -26.16
CA ASP A 195 -10.77 -4.94 -25.54
C ASP A 195 -10.31 -5.18 -24.09
N ALA A 196 -9.01 -5.07 -23.83
CA ALA A 196 -8.45 -5.23 -22.49
C ALA A 196 -8.81 -4.07 -21.54
N VAL A 197 -8.91 -2.83 -22.04
CA VAL A 197 -9.35 -1.66 -21.27
C VAL A 197 -10.83 -1.76 -20.92
N GLU A 198 -11.68 -2.18 -21.85
CA GLU A 198 -13.10 -2.45 -21.57
C GLU A 198 -13.24 -3.51 -20.46
N ALA A 199 -12.52 -4.63 -20.61
CA ALA A 199 -12.44 -5.68 -19.59
C ALA A 199 -11.89 -5.16 -18.24
N ALA A 200 -10.97 -4.20 -18.25
CA ALA A 200 -10.44 -3.55 -17.05
C ALA A 200 -11.47 -2.65 -16.36
N CYS A 201 -12.24 -1.85 -17.10
CA CYS A 201 -13.34 -1.06 -16.56
C CYS A 201 -14.43 -1.95 -15.95
N GLU A 202 -14.76 -3.08 -16.60
CA GLU A 202 -15.66 -4.07 -16.01
C GLU A 202 -15.11 -4.70 -14.74
N LEU A 203 -13.82 -5.04 -14.72
CA LEU A 203 -13.17 -5.61 -13.54
C LEU A 203 -13.15 -4.61 -12.38
N ALA A 204 -12.84 -3.34 -12.65
CA ALA A 204 -12.90 -2.27 -11.66
C ALA A 204 -14.31 -2.14 -11.08
N ALA A 205 -15.34 -2.09 -11.92
CA ALA A 205 -16.74 -2.02 -11.48
C ALA A 205 -17.16 -3.21 -10.63
N GLU A 206 -16.81 -4.45 -11.03
CA GLU A 206 -17.10 -5.64 -10.24
C GLU A 206 -16.42 -5.59 -8.87
N ARG A 207 -15.10 -5.33 -8.85
CA ARG A 207 -14.30 -5.36 -7.61
C ARG A 207 -14.74 -4.27 -6.66
N PHE A 208 -14.93 -3.07 -7.18
CA PHE A 208 -15.38 -1.94 -6.41
C PHE A 208 -16.77 -2.17 -5.81
N SER A 209 -17.71 -2.73 -6.58
CA SER A 209 -19.05 -3.05 -6.08
C SER A 209 -19.04 -4.12 -4.98
N ILE A 210 -18.21 -5.16 -5.14
CA ILE A 210 -18.08 -6.24 -4.14
C ILE A 210 -17.46 -5.71 -2.85
N SER A 211 -16.31 -5.03 -2.95
CA SER A 211 -15.56 -4.55 -1.78
C SER A 211 -16.35 -3.52 -0.97
N MET A 212 -17.17 -2.70 -1.63
CA MET A 212 -17.96 -1.65 -1.00
C MET A 212 -19.42 -2.05 -0.69
N ASP A 213 -19.83 -3.28 -0.97
CA ASP A 213 -21.21 -3.77 -0.82
C ASP A 213 -22.25 -2.83 -1.46
N LEU A 214 -21.95 -2.36 -2.68
CA LEU A 214 -22.79 -1.38 -3.38
C LEU A 214 -23.98 -2.03 -4.08
N ASP A 215 -25.11 -1.31 -4.10
CA ASP A 215 -26.27 -1.68 -4.90
C ASP A 215 -25.94 -1.72 -6.41
N GLN A 216 -26.67 -2.57 -7.14
CA GLN A 216 -26.51 -2.69 -8.58
C GLN A 216 -26.75 -1.35 -9.28
N GLY A 217 -25.77 -0.93 -10.09
CA GLY A 217 -25.86 0.26 -10.93
C GLY A 217 -25.20 1.52 -10.37
N VAL A 218 -24.60 1.46 -9.18
CA VAL A 218 -23.84 2.58 -8.60
C VAL A 218 -22.46 2.70 -9.27
N ALA A 219 -21.61 1.68 -9.16
CA ALA A 219 -20.31 1.63 -9.83
C ALA A 219 -20.41 0.76 -11.10
N THR A 220 -20.63 1.40 -12.25
CA THR A 220 -20.79 0.71 -13.54
C THR A 220 -19.51 0.77 -14.38
N PRO A 221 -19.31 -0.13 -15.37
CA PRO A 221 -18.18 -0.01 -16.28
C PRO A 221 -18.13 1.37 -16.98
N ALA A 222 -19.30 1.91 -17.35
CA ALA A 222 -19.42 3.24 -17.95
C ALA A 222 -18.89 4.37 -17.05
N PHE A 223 -19.05 4.26 -15.73
CA PHE A 223 -18.46 5.24 -14.80
C PHE A 223 -16.92 5.28 -14.92
N PHE A 224 -16.27 4.13 -14.99
CA PHE A 224 -14.81 4.05 -15.14
C PHE A 224 -14.35 4.46 -16.54
N GLU A 225 -15.12 4.14 -17.58
CA GLU A 225 -14.88 4.63 -18.94
C GLU A 225 -14.95 6.15 -19.01
N ASP A 226 -15.96 6.76 -18.38
CA ASP A 226 -16.11 8.21 -18.31
C ASP A 226 -14.93 8.86 -17.58
N CYS A 227 -14.47 8.29 -16.45
CA CYS A 227 -13.25 8.76 -15.79
C CYS A 227 -12.04 8.70 -16.73
N LEU A 228 -11.90 7.65 -17.53
CA LEU A 228 -10.77 7.49 -18.42
C LEU A 228 -10.77 8.53 -19.57
N LEU A 229 -11.95 8.87 -20.09
CA LEU A 229 -12.13 9.81 -21.19
C LEU A 229 -12.24 11.27 -20.75
N ALA A 230 -12.54 11.51 -19.47
CA ALA A 230 -12.64 12.83 -18.88
C ALA A 230 -11.83 12.95 -17.57
N PRO A 231 -10.48 12.99 -17.67
CA PRO A 231 -9.58 13.34 -16.59
C PRO A 231 -10.08 14.50 -15.73
N ALA A 232 -10.08 14.27 -14.42
CA ALA A 232 -10.56 15.21 -13.41
C ALA A 232 -9.72 15.11 -12.14
N GLU A 233 -9.83 16.11 -11.27
CA GLU A 233 -9.36 15.98 -9.89
C GLU A 233 -10.14 14.86 -9.20
N THR A 234 -9.44 14.01 -8.44
CA THR A 234 -10.05 12.83 -7.80
C THR A 234 -11.16 13.22 -6.83
N ASP A 235 -11.05 14.38 -6.17
CA ASP A 235 -12.10 14.92 -5.31
C ASP A 235 -13.44 15.08 -6.05
N HIS A 236 -13.42 15.46 -7.33
CA HIS A 236 -14.63 15.56 -8.14
C HIS A 236 -15.24 14.20 -8.43
N ILE A 237 -14.40 13.18 -8.68
CA ILE A 237 -14.86 11.80 -8.87
C ILE A 237 -15.57 11.29 -7.63
N PHE A 238 -15.02 11.57 -6.44
CA PHE A 238 -15.70 11.22 -5.19
C PHE A 238 -17.01 11.98 -4.99
N ILE A 239 -17.02 13.29 -5.26
CA ILE A 239 -18.24 14.10 -5.16
C ILE A 239 -19.34 13.51 -6.05
N ASP A 240 -19.03 13.18 -7.30
CA ASP A 240 -20.00 12.63 -8.25
C ASP A 240 -20.47 11.22 -7.86
N PHE A 241 -19.54 10.37 -7.39
CA PHE A 241 -19.86 9.05 -6.87
C PHE A 241 -20.82 9.10 -5.68
N TYR A 242 -20.50 9.89 -4.65
CA TYR A 242 -21.31 9.98 -3.43
C TYR A 242 -22.66 10.68 -3.68
N LYS A 243 -22.71 11.67 -4.59
CA LYS A 243 -23.99 12.23 -5.07
C LYS A 243 -24.86 11.17 -5.74
N GLY A 244 -24.26 10.21 -6.44
CA GLY A 244 -24.95 9.06 -7.04
C GLY A 244 -25.68 8.16 -6.03
N VAL A 245 -25.24 8.15 -4.77
CA VAL A 245 -25.87 7.42 -3.65
C VAL A 245 -26.62 8.33 -2.66
N ASP A 246 -26.97 9.55 -3.08
CA ASP A 246 -27.70 10.55 -2.28
C ASP A 246 -26.94 11.03 -1.01
N ILE A 247 -25.60 11.05 -1.07
CA ILE A 247 -24.72 11.54 -0.01
C ILE A 247 -24.02 12.83 -0.47
N ASP A 248 -24.17 13.90 0.31
CA ASP A 248 -23.49 15.18 0.09
C ASP A 248 -22.22 15.26 0.94
N ILE A 249 -21.10 14.76 0.39
CA ILE A 249 -19.81 14.76 1.08
C ILE A 249 -19.22 16.15 1.27
N GLU A 250 -19.56 17.11 0.40
CA GLU A 250 -19.07 18.49 0.51
C GLU A 250 -19.59 19.14 1.80
N LYS A 251 -20.84 18.83 2.16
CA LYS A 251 -21.43 19.24 3.43
C LYS A 251 -20.73 18.59 4.64
N ILE A 252 -20.37 17.32 4.54
CA ILE A 252 -19.65 16.60 5.61
C ILE A 252 -18.28 17.25 5.82
N TRP A 253 -17.52 17.53 4.76
CA TRP A 253 -16.20 18.17 4.84
C TRP A 253 -16.21 19.56 5.46
N GLN A 254 -17.33 20.29 5.33
CA GLN A 254 -17.50 21.62 5.94
C GLN A 254 -17.96 21.56 7.41
N THR A 255 -18.32 20.38 7.92
CA THR A 255 -18.81 20.20 9.29
C THR A 255 -17.63 20.06 10.25
N GLN A 256 -17.70 20.70 11.42
CA GLN A 256 -16.62 20.59 12.41
C GLN A 256 -16.56 19.17 13.00
N PRO A 257 -15.38 18.65 13.35
CA PRO A 257 -15.24 17.28 13.84
C PRO A 257 -16.13 16.91 15.03
N ASN A 258 -16.40 17.88 15.92
CA ASN A 258 -17.26 17.67 17.09
C ASN A 258 -18.76 17.60 16.77
N ASP A 259 -19.16 18.08 15.58
CA ASP A 259 -20.55 18.16 15.13
C ASP A 259 -20.90 17.02 14.14
N LEU A 260 -19.92 16.20 13.75
CA LEU A 260 -20.12 15.04 12.88
C LEU A 260 -20.94 13.98 13.62
N THR A 261 -21.99 13.50 12.96
CA THR A 261 -22.75 12.34 13.42
C THR A 261 -21.91 11.06 13.27
N GLU A 262 -22.30 9.98 13.94
CA GLU A 262 -21.64 8.67 13.75
C GLU A 262 -21.76 8.19 12.29
N ASP A 263 -22.86 8.51 11.61
CA ASP A 263 -23.04 8.22 10.19
C ASP A 263 -22.05 9.03 9.33
N ASP A 264 -21.84 10.32 9.63
CA ASP A 264 -20.85 11.14 8.92
C ASP A 264 -19.42 10.60 9.11
N LYS A 265 -19.08 10.14 10.33
CA LYS A 265 -17.78 9.51 10.61
C LYS A 265 -17.62 8.20 9.83
N ALA A 266 -18.67 7.39 9.75
CA ALA A 266 -18.65 6.16 8.95
C ALA A 266 -18.43 6.46 7.46
N ILE A 267 -19.06 7.51 6.93
CA ILE A 267 -18.86 7.96 5.53
C ILE A 267 -17.43 8.48 5.32
N ILE A 268 -16.87 9.22 6.28
CA ILE A 268 -15.46 9.66 6.19
C ILE A 268 -14.52 8.45 6.20
N SER A 269 -14.80 7.44 7.02
CA SER A 269 -14.02 6.19 7.02
C SER A 269 -14.16 5.43 5.70
N SER A 270 -15.37 5.41 5.11
CA SER A 270 -15.57 4.75 3.82
C SER A 270 -14.81 5.46 2.71
N PHE A 271 -14.64 6.78 2.76
CA PHE A 271 -13.88 7.56 1.77
C PHE A 271 -12.45 7.04 1.58
N LEU A 272 -11.73 6.76 2.67
CA LEU A 272 -10.38 6.19 2.60
C LEU A 272 -10.38 4.85 1.85
N PHE A 273 -11.32 3.97 2.22
CA PHE A 273 -11.47 2.67 1.59
C PHE A 273 -11.88 2.76 0.11
N THR A 274 -12.82 3.65 -0.22
CA THR A 274 -13.20 4.00 -1.61
C THR A 274 -11.97 4.42 -2.41
N GLY A 275 -11.14 5.29 -1.84
CA GLY A 275 -9.90 5.75 -2.44
C GLY A 275 -8.89 4.64 -2.73
N ILE A 276 -8.70 3.73 -1.77
CA ILE A 276 -7.83 2.56 -1.95
C ILE A 276 -8.35 1.68 -3.08
N MET A 277 -9.66 1.41 -3.14
CA MET A 277 -10.25 0.52 -4.13
C MET A 277 -10.24 1.11 -5.55
N ILE A 278 -10.54 2.41 -5.70
CA ILE A 278 -10.47 3.07 -7.01
C ILE A 278 -9.03 3.14 -7.52
N ASP A 279 -8.05 3.40 -6.64
CA ASP A 279 -6.65 3.43 -7.05
C ASP A 279 -6.20 2.04 -7.50
N LYS A 280 -6.37 1.05 -6.63
CA LYS A 280 -5.94 -0.32 -6.86
C LYS A 280 -6.55 -0.95 -8.12
N TRP A 281 -7.85 -0.78 -8.35
CA TRP A 281 -8.53 -1.47 -9.47
C TRP A 281 -8.66 -0.64 -10.74
N PHE A 282 -8.45 0.68 -10.68
CA PHE A 282 -8.58 1.57 -11.83
C PHE A 282 -7.31 2.41 -12.09
N PHE A 283 -6.96 3.36 -11.22
CA PHE A 283 -5.85 4.29 -11.54
C PHE A 283 -4.50 3.59 -11.68
N TYR A 284 -4.19 2.66 -10.76
CA TYR A 284 -2.93 1.94 -10.76
C TYR A 284 -2.79 1.04 -12.00
N PRO A 285 -3.78 0.22 -12.41
CA PRO A 285 -3.71 -0.51 -13.67
C PRO A 285 -3.63 0.38 -14.91
N MET A 286 -4.48 1.41 -15.01
CA MET A 286 -4.52 2.29 -16.18
C MET A 286 -3.21 3.07 -16.37
N SER A 287 -2.49 3.32 -15.28
CA SER A 287 -1.16 3.92 -15.31
C SER A 287 -0.06 2.88 -15.49
N CYS A 288 0.19 2.04 -14.50
CA CYS A 288 1.36 1.18 -14.44
C CYS A 288 1.32 0.03 -15.44
N PHE A 289 0.14 -0.50 -15.77
CA PHE A 289 0.03 -1.69 -16.62
C PHE A 289 -0.28 -1.32 -18.07
N PHE A 290 -1.19 -0.36 -18.26
CA PHE A 290 -1.59 0.08 -19.60
C PHE A 290 -0.83 1.31 -20.10
N GLY A 291 -0.21 2.11 -19.23
CA GLY A 291 0.48 3.33 -19.65
C GLY A 291 -0.44 4.37 -20.29
N ILE A 292 -1.74 4.35 -19.98
CA ILE A 292 -2.78 5.19 -20.61
C ILE A 292 -2.95 6.51 -19.85
N ILE A 293 -2.85 6.47 -18.53
CA ILE A 293 -2.95 7.67 -17.68
C ILE A 293 -1.65 7.92 -16.92
N ARG A 294 -1.41 9.19 -16.57
CA ARG A 294 -0.32 9.62 -15.71
C ARG A 294 -0.89 10.23 -14.41
N PRO A 295 -0.87 9.47 -13.30
CA PRO A 295 -1.28 9.97 -12.00
C PRO A 295 -0.30 11.00 -11.44
N ILE A 296 -0.81 11.93 -10.63
CA ILE A 296 -0.03 12.93 -9.91
C ILE A 296 -0.56 13.03 -8.48
N SER A 297 0.27 12.65 -7.51
CA SER A 297 -0.01 12.82 -6.08
C SER A 297 0.84 13.95 -5.51
N PHE A 298 0.23 14.96 -4.91
CA PHE A 298 0.95 16.15 -4.41
C PHE A 298 1.59 15.95 -3.03
N SER A 299 1.20 14.90 -2.30
CA SER A 299 1.72 14.58 -0.98
C SER A 299 2.93 13.65 -1.08
N PRO A 300 4.13 14.07 -0.65
CA PRO A 300 5.35 13.30 -0.81
C PRO A 300 5.33 12.02 0.02
N ILE A 301 6.00 10.97 -0.47
CA ILE A 301 6.13 9.73 0.29
C ILE A 301 7.06 9.91 1.48
N ASN A 302 6.58 9.48 2.64
CA ASN A 302 7.39 9.30 3.82
C ASN A 302 7.81 7.83 3.96
N PHE A 303 9.06 7.51 3.61
CA PHE A 303 9.59 6.14 3.72
C PHE A 303 9.58 5.61 5.15
N PHE A 304 9.78 6.47 6.14
CA PHE A 304 9.77 6.05 7.54
C PHE A 304 8.40 5.52 7.93
N HIS A 305 7.32 6.25 7.65
CA HIS A 305 5.95 5.76 7.92
C HIS A 305 5.58 4.57 7.04
N GLN A 306 5.80 4.67 5.72
CA GLN A 306 5.40 3.63 4.77
C GLN A 306 6.04 2.27 5.11
N VAL A 307 7.36 2.23 5.35
CA VAL A 307 8.06 0.96 5.63
C VAL A 307 7.70 0.41 7.02
N ASN A 308 7.53 1.26 8.03
CA ASN A 308 7.11 0.81 9.37
C ASN A 308 5.67 0.25 9.34
N ASN A 309 4.74 0.93 8.66
CA ASN A 309 3.36 0.47 8.54
C ASN A 309 3.29 -0.84 7.74
N LEU A 310 3.98 -0.93 6.59
CA LEU A 310 4.07 -2.17 5.82
C LEU A 310 4.66 -3.31 6.65
N SER A 311 5.72 -3.06 7.42
CA SER A 311 6.33 -4.04 8.32
C SER A 311 5.32 -4.57 9.34
N ALA A 312 4.59 -3.67 10.00
CA ALA A 312 3.57 -4.04 10.98
C ALA A 312 2.44 -4.88 10.34
N LEU A 313 1.89 -4.42 9.21
CA LEU A 313 0.83 -5.13 8.49
C LEU A 313 1.29 -6.53 8.02
N LEU A 314 2.53 -6.65 7.53
CA LEU A 314 3.11 -7.93 7.13
C LEU A 314 3.30 -8.89 8.32
N ILE A 315 3.71 -8.39 9.49
CA ILE A 315 3.83 -9.18 10.73
C ILE A 315 2.47 -9.70 11.18
N MET A 316 1.42 -8.89 11.02
CA MET A 316 0.05 -9.24 11.39
C MET A 316 -0.69 -10.05 10.30
N GLU A 317 -0.08 -10.23 9.13
CA GLU A 317 -0.72 -10.77 7.91
C GLU A 317 -2.01 -10.01 7.51
N HIS A 318 -2.01 -8.70 7.71
CA HIS A 318 -3.12 -7.81 7.31
C HIS A 318 -3.00 -7.37 5.85
N ASN A 319 -4.08 -6.80 5.32
CA ASN A 319 -4.08 -6.20 3.99
C ASN A 319 -3.13 -4.98 3.95
N ILE A 320 -2.18 -5.00 3.02
CA ILE A 320 -1.17 -3.95 2.81
C ILE A 320 -1.57 -2.90 1.76
N GLY A 321 -2.74 -3.08 1.14
CA GLY A 321 -3.28 -2.25 0.08
C GLY A 321 -3.46 -0.79 0.50
N ALA A 322 -3.83 -0.52 1.76
CA ALA A 322 -3.92 0.86 2.27
C ALA A 322 -2.59 1.63 2.22
N GLU A 323 -1.46 0.94 2.33
CA GLU A 323 -0.13 1.54 2.26
C GLU A 323 0.41 1.63 0.82
N LEU A 324 -0.05 0.74 -0.06
CA LEU A 324 0.44 0.62 -1.44
C LEU A 324 -0.43 1.36 -2.46
N PHE A 325 -1.72 1.52 -2.20
CA PHE A 325 -2.68 2.16 -3.09
C PHE A 325 -3.28 3.37 -2.39
N SER A 326 -3.17 4.50 -3.05
CA SER A 326 -3.71 5.78 -2.61
C SER A 326 -4.07 6.60 -3.85
N PRO A 327 -5.32 7.08 -3.96
CA PRO A 327 -5.76 7.74 -5.16
C PRO A 327 -4.91 9.00 -5.40
N PRO A 328 -4.58 9.31 -6.66
CA PRO A 328 -3.82 10.51 -6.98
C PRO A 328 -4.65 11.76 -6.70
N SER A 329 -4.02 12.93 -6.66
CA SER A 329 -4.74 14.21 -6.58
C SER A 329 -5.38 14.57 -7.93
N TYR A 330 -4.68 14.23 -9.02
CA TYR A 330 -5.10 14.45 -10.41
C TYR A 330 -4.43 13.40 -11.31
N TYR A 331 -4.96 13.19 -12.51
CA TYR A 331 -4.32 12.38 -13.55
C TYR A 331 -4.60 12.99 -14.92
N SER A 332 -3.75 12.71 -15.89
CA SER A 332 -3.99 13.06 -17.29
C SER A 332 -3.79 11.88 -18.22
N LEU A 333 -4.24 11.99 -19.48
CA LEU A 333 -3.94 11.00 -20.51
C LEU A 333 -2.47 11.14 -20.96
N THR A 334 -1.78 10.00 -21.05
CA THR A 334 -0.44 9.93 -21.65
C THR A 334 -0.52 10.11 -23.17
N PRO A 335 0.61 10.32 -23.87
CA PRO A 335 0.63 10.32 -25.34
C PRO A 335 0.04 9.05 -25.95
N LEU A 336 0.26 7.88 -25.34
CA LEU A 336 -0.38 6.63 -25.75
C LEU A 336 -1.89 6.69 -25.54
N GLY A 337 -2.36 7.13 -24.37
CA GLY A 337 -3.78 7.26 -24.06
C GLY A 337 -4.50 8.16 -25.07
N GLN A 338 -3.95 9.35 -25.34
CA GLN A 338 -4.48 10.29 -26.34
C GLN A 338 -4.59 9.65 -27.72
N THR A 339 -3.56 8.90 -28.13
CA THR A 339 -3.53 8.20 -29.41
C THR A 339 -4.55 7.06 -29.47
N LEU A 340 -4.70 6.29 -28.39
CA LEU A 340 -5.60 5.14 -28.32
C LEU A 340 -7.07 5.55 -28.42
N PHE A 341 -7.44 6.67 -27.80
CA PHE A 341 -8.81 7.18 -27.74
C PHE A 341 -9.14 8.29 -28.75
N ASP A 342 -8.17 8.71 -29.57
CA ASP A 342 -8.32 9.84 -30.51
C ASP A 342 -8.85 11.09 -29.78
N CYS A 343 -8.29 11.36 -28.60
CA CYS A 343 -8.71 12.43 -27.71
C CYS A 343 -7.52 13.35 -27.41
N GLU A 344 -7.53 14.54 -28.00
CA GLU A 344 -6.63 15.62 -27.59
C GLU A 344 -7.26 16.37 -26.42
N MET A 345 -6.59 16.38 -25.27
CA MET A 345 -7.03 17.11 -24.09
C MET A 345 -6.10 18.29 -23.82
N GLU A 346 -6.68 19.47 -23.64
CA GLU A 346 -5.95 20.61 -23.09
C GLU A 346 -5.81 20.42 -21.58
N GLU A 347 -4.60 20.11 -21.11
CA GLU A 347 -4.30 20.14 -19.68
C GLU A 347 -4.38 21.58 -19.15
N GLU A 348 -4.96 21.75 -17.96
CA GLU A 348 -4.93 23.04 -17.28
C GLU A 348 -3.47 23.45 -17.03
N GLU A 349 -3.14 24.74 -17.20
CA GLU A 349 -1.76 25.26 -17.04
C GLU A 349 -1.14 24.90 -15.68
N LYS A 350 -1.97 24.71 -14.65
CA LYS A 350 -1.56 24.32 -13.30
C LYS A 350 -1.02 22.90 -13.18
N TYR A 351 -1.26 22.04 -14.17
CA TYR A 351 -0.78 20.65 -14.24
C TYR A 351 0.36 20.44 -15.24
N ILE A 352 0.75 21.49 -15.96
CA ILE A 352 1.85 21.43 -16.93
C ILE A 352 3.19 21.70 -16.23
N MET A 353 4.15 20.81 -16.44
CA MET A 353 5.51 20.96 -15.92
C MET A 353 6.20 22.24 -16.42
N PRO A 354 6.84 23.05 -15.54
CA PRO A 354 7.50 24.27 -15.96
C PRO A 354 8.73 24.02 -16.84
N ASN A 355 8.79 24.64 -18.02
CA ASN A 355 9.92 24.54 -18.98
C ASN A 355 11.27 25.15 -18.51
N LYS A 356 11.38 25.67 -17.27
CA LYS A 356 12.50 26.52 -16.81
C LYS A 356 13.45 25.88 -15.81
N LEU A 357 13.15 24.69 -15.27
CA LEU A 357 13.99 24.06 -14.25
C LEU A 357 15.03 23.16 -14.92
N SER A 358 16.32 23.38 -14.63
CA SER A 358 17.34 22.43 -15.08
C SER A 358 17.31 21.17 -14.21
N TYR A 359 17.62 20.02 -14.81
CA TYR A 359 17.72 18.75 -14.09
C TYR A 359 18.60 18.85 -12.83
N ASP A 360 19.73 19.54 -12.92
CA ASP A 360 20.66 19.69 -11.80
C ASP A 360 20.04 20.49 -10.64
N GLN A 361 19.21 21.50 -10.94
CA GLN A 361 18.47 22.26 -9.93
C GLN A 361 17.38 21.43 -9.27
N ILE A 362 16.70 20.58 -10.05
CA ILE A 362 15.70 19.65 -9.54
C ILE A 362 16.40 18.71 -8.55
N ILE A 363 17.42 17.96 -8.98
CA ILE A 363 18.13 17.03 -8.10
C ILE A 363 18.69 17.70 -6.84
N GLU A 364 19.31 18.88 -6.95
CA GLU A 364 19.85 19.57 -5.77
C GLU A 364 18.75 19.92 -4.76
N ALA A 365 17.57 20.34 -5.24
CA ALA A 365 16.42 20.60 -4.38
C ALA A 365 15.89 19.31 -3.74
N LEU A 366 15.82 18.23 -4.51
CA LEU A 366 15.36 16.92 -4.04
C LEU A 366 16.28 16.32 -2.97
N GLU A 367 17.59 16.38 -3.19
CA GLU A 367 18.58 15.88 -2.22
C GLU A 367 18.51 16.65 -0.90
N ARG A 368 18.31 17.98 -0.95
CA ARG A 368 18.09 18.80 0.24
C ARG A 368 16.81 18.43 0.97
N GLU A 369 15.72 18.22 0.25
CA GLU A 369 14.43 17.85 0.86
C GLU A 369 14.54 16.49 1.56
N ILE A 370 15.18 15.51 0.91
CA ILE A 370 15.44 14.19 1.51
C ILE A 370 16.34 14.31 2.75
N GLU A 371 17.37 15.16 2.69
CA GLU A 371 18.26 15.41 3.82
C GLU A 371 17.51 16.08 4.98
N ILE A 372 16.69 17.10 4.71
CA ILE A 372 15.84 17.77 5.71
C ILE A 372 14.89 16.78 6.36
N ASN A 373 14.13 16.01 5.56
CA ASN A 373 13.22 14.99 6.08
C ASN A 373 13.95 14.00 6.98
N ARG A 374 15.13 13.54 6.57
CA ARG A 374 15.96 12.65 7.39
C ARG A 374 16.40 13.31 8.70
N PHE A 375 16.81 14.57 8.68
CA PHE A 375 17.21 15.31 9.88
C PHE A 375 16.03 15.58 10.81
N GLU A 376 14.88 15.99 10.26
CA GLU A 376 13.65 16.16 11.03
C GLU A 376 13.27 14.86 11.72
N HIS A 377 13.32 13.72 11.03
CA HIS A 377 13.07 12.42 11.65
C HIS A 377 14.01 12.10 12.81
N VAL A 378 15.33 12.26 12.62
CA VAL A 378 16.31 12.03 13.71
C VAL A 378 16.10 13.02 14.87
N PHE A 379 15.67 14.24 14.58
CA PHE A 379 15.41 15.27 15.58
C PHE A 379 14.11 15.01 16.37
N TYR A 380 13.02 14.61 15.70
CA TYR A 380 11.73 14.30 16.33
C TYR A 380 11.79 13.06 17.22
N MET A 381 12.63 12.08 16.88
CA MET A 381 12.79 10.87 17.69
C MET A 381 13.49 11.11 19.04
N GLY A 382 14.23 12.21 19.18
CA GLY A 382 14.88 12.57 20.44
C GLY A 382 16.03 11.62 20.84
N PRO A 383 16.50 11.66 22.10
CA PRO A 383 17.56 10.77 22.59
C PRO A 383 17.12 9.30 22.58
N GLU A 384 18.08 8.36 22.66
CA GLU A 384 17.81 6.93 22.82
C GLU A 384 16.77 6.72 23.93
N LYS A 385 15.59 6.22 23.55
CA LYS A 385 14.51 5.91 24.48
C LYS A 385 14.63 4.45 24.90
N ASP A 386 14.45 4.15 26.17
CA ASP A 386 14.32 2.75 26.60
C ASP A 386 13.00 2.18 26.09
N ILE A 387 13.09 1.06 25.39
CA ILE A 387 11.96 0.31 24.85
C ILE A 387 11.75 -0.94 25.70
N LEU A 388 10.51 -1.16 26.13
CA LEU A 388 10.07 -2.40 26.75
C LEU A 388 9.58 -3.36 25.66
N THR A 389 10.13 -4.56 25.63
CA THR A 389 9.55 -5.68 24.88
C THR A 389 8.64 -6.46 25.81
N LEU A 390 7.35 -6.49 25.49
CA LEU A 390 6.30 -7.10 26.29
C LEU A 390 5.72 -8.33 25.58
N CYS A 391 5.54 -9.42 26.30
CA CYS A 391 4.70 -10.52 25.84
C CYS A 391 3.35 -10.44 26.56
N VAL A 392 2.28 -10.28 25.79
CA VAL A 392 0.93 -10.06 26.31
C VAL A 392 0.06 -11.25 25.93
N PHE A 393 -0.54 -11.89 26.93
CA PHE A 393 -1.40 -13.06 26.78
C PHE A 393 -2.80 -12.77 27.27
N LEU A 394 -3.80 -13.32 26.59
CA LEU A 394 -5.13 -13.46 27.17
C LEU A 394 -5.10 -14.56 28.24
N LYS A 395 -5.38 -14.23 29.51
CA LYS A 395 -5.17 -15.16 30.62
C LYS A 395 -5.97 -16.47 30.50
N ASP A 396 -7.19 -16.38 29.99
CA ASP A 396 -8.07 -17.53 29.82
C ASP A 396 -7.77 -18.32 28.53
N ASP A 397 -6.86 -17.81 27.69
CA ASP A 397 -6.50 -18.38 26.39
C ASP A 397 -5.01 -18.13 26.09
N PRO A 398 -4.09 -18.94 26.64
CA PRO A 398 -2.65 -18.72 26.49
C PRO A 398 -2.15 -18.80 25.03
N ASP A 399 -2.92 -19.39 24.13
CA ASP A 399 -2.61 -19.44 22.70
C ASP A 399 -2.92 -18.10 22.00
N PHE A 400 -3.59 -17.17 22.67
CA PHE A 400 -3.90 -15.83 22.18
C PHE A 400 -2.91 -14.82 22.78
N TRP A 401 -1.87 -14.49 22.02
CA TRP A 401 -0.79 -13.61 22.47
C TRP A 401 -0.24 -12.69 21.37
N LYS A 402 0.33 -11.56 21.80
CA LYS A 402 1.09 -10.61 20.97
C LYS A 402 2.41 -10.22 21.69
N ILE A 403 3.47 -10.01 20.92
CA ILE A 403 4.73 -9.42 21.39
C ILE A 403 4.78 -7.98 20.90
N ILE A 404 4.89 -7.03 21.83
CA ILE A 404 4.77 -5.59 21.58
C ILE A 404 6.03 -4.89 22.08
N GLU A 405 6.51 -3.90 21.33
CA GLU A 405 7.53 -2.96 21.76
C GLU A 405 6.90 -1.59 22.01
N ILE A 406 7.22 -0.99 23.17
CA ILE A 406 6.66 0.30 23.58
C ILE A 406 7.69 1.14 24.35
N GLU A 407 7.61 2.46 24.19
CA GLU A 407 8.51 3.40 24.87
C GLU A 407 8.18 3.51 26.36
N ARG A 408 9.18 3.56 27.25
CA ARG A 408 8.94 3.79 28.69
C ARG A 408 8.28 5.15 28.98
N ALA A 409 8.46 6.13 28.11
CA ALA A 409 7.83 7.43 28.24
C ALA A 409 6.32 7.43 27.94
N THR A 410 5.77 6.34 27.40
CA THR A 410 4.33 6.23 27.08
C THR A 410 3.50 6.39 28.35
N SER A 411 2.43 7.18 28.27
CA SER A 411 1.54 7.36 29.41
C SER A 411 0.84 6.05 29.77
N LEU A 412 0.52 5.84 31.05
CA LEU A 412 -0.18 4.61 31.47
C LEU A 412 -1.60 4.52 30.90
N ASP A 413 -2.23 5.66 30.65
CA ASP A 413 -3.56 5.72 30.00
C ASP A 413 -3.48 5.25 28.53
N GLU A 414 -2.54 5.79 27.75
CA GLU A 414 -2.30 5.35 26.36
C GLU A 414 -1.90 3.88 26.32
N PHE A 415 -0.95 3.46 27.17
CA PHE A 415 -0.53 2.06 27.24
C PHE A 415 -1.69 1.08 27.47
N CYS A 416 -2.58 1.39 28.42
CA CYS A 416 -3.72 0.51 28.70
C CYS A 416 -4.75 0.55 27.57
N GLY A 417 -4.98 1.71 26.96
CA GLY A 417 -5.87 1.89 25.81
C GLY A 417 -5.37 1.12 24.58
N ASP A 418 -4.10 1.28 24.22
CA ASP A 418 -3.46 0.61 23.09
C ASP A 418 -3.45 -0.91 23.27
N LEU A 419 -3.19 -1.42 24.47
CA LEU A 419 -3.28 -2.86 24.74
C LEU A 419 -4.71 -3.37 24.65
N ALA A 420 -5.70 -2.62 25.13
CA ALA A 420 -7.10 -3.00 24.97
C ALA A 420 -7.47 -3.04 23.48
N ALA A 421 -7.08 -2.02 22.71
CA ALA A 421 -7.32 -1.94 21.27
C ALA A 421 -6.65 -3.06 20.49
N ALA A 422 -5.38 -3.37 20.79
CA ALA A 422 -4.64 -4.44 20.16
C ALA A 422 -5.27 -5.83 20.36
N PHE A 423 -6.19 -5.98 21.32
CA PHE A 423 -6.95 -7.21 21.60
C PHE A 423 -8.45 -7.04 21.29
N SER A 424 -8.83 -6.03 20.51
CA SER A 424 -10.21 -5.71 20.10
C SER A 424 -11.15 -5.42 21.28
N MET A 425 -10.66 -4.69 22.29
CA MET A 425 -11.39 -4.32 23.51
C MET A 425 -11.48 -2.79 23.68
N GLU A 426 -11.53 -2.07 22.57
CA GLU A 426 -11.45 -0.60 22.43
C GLU A 426 -12.52 0.16 23.24
N ASP A 427 -13.70 -0.44 23.45
CA ASP A 427 -14.82 0.18 24.15
C ASP A 427 -14.65 0.30 25.69
N GLU A 428 -13.60 -0.32 26.25
CA GLU A 428 -13.45 -0.48 27.70
C GLU A 428 -12.64 0.67 28.35
N VAL A 429 -13.33 1.74 28.71
CA VAL A 429 -12.73 2.94 29.36
C VAL A 429 -12.44 2.80 30.85
N ASP A 430 -12.93 1.77 31.53
CA ASP A 430 -12.67 1.54 32.97
C ASP A 430 -11.85 0.26 33.19
N TYR A 431 -10.58 0.39 33.54
CA TYR A 431 -9.66 -0.75 33.68
C TYR A 431 -8.93 -0.74 35.03
N LEU A 432 -8.26 -1.85 35.35
CA LEU A 432 -7.39 -1.98 36.53
C LEU A 432 -6.05 -2.57 36.12
N LEU A 433 -4.99 -1.78 36.24
CA LEU A 433 -3.61 -2.19 35.98
C LEU A 433 -2.93 -2.54 37.32
N SER A 434 -2.56 -3.80 37.52
CA SER A 434 -1.93 -4.31 38.75
C SER A 434 -0.46 -4.63 38.49
N VAL A 435 0.45 -3.81 39.01
CA VAL A 435 1.91 -3.86 38.75
C VAL A 435 2.66 -4.12 40.06
N PRO A 436 3.73 -4.95 40.09
CA PRO A 436 4.57 -5.08 41.27
C PRO A 436 5.28 -3.76 41.61
N ASP A 437 5.40 -3.44 42.90
CA ASP A 437 6.27 -2.37 43.40
C ASP A 437 7.71 -2.86 43.61
N GLU A 438 8.59 -1.96 44.10
CA GLU A 438 9.99 -2.27 44.44
C GLU A 438 10.17 -3.47 45.40
N ASN A 439 9.13 -3.84 46.15
CA ASN A 439 9.11 -4.94 47.12
C ASN A 439 8.33 -6.16 46.59
N ASN A 440 7.95 -6.15 45.31
CA ASN A 440 7.16 -7.17 44.62
C ASN A 440 5.72 -7.32 45.17
N PHE A 441 5.16 -6.27 45.79
CA PHE A 441 3.74 -6.20 46.16
C PHE A 441 2.92 -5.61 45.02
N PRO A 442 1.72 -6.17 44.72
CA PRO A 442 0.87 -5.63 43.67
C PRO A 442 0.32 -4.26 44.07
N MET A 443 0.54 -3.26 43.22
CA MET A 443 -0.07 -1.96 43.26
C MET A 443 -1.03 -1.78 42.09
N ASP A 444 -2.27 -1.45 42.43
CA ASP A 444 -3.35 -1.25 41.47
C ASP A 444 -3.42 0.21 41.02
N TYR A 445 -3.63 0.43 39.72
CA TYR A 445 -3.87 1.72 39.08
C TYR A 445 -5.16 1.67 38.25
N SER A 446 -5.88 2.78 38.17
CA SER A 446 -7.15 2.90 37.44
C SER A 446 -7.28 4.27 36.77
N PRO A 447 -8.09 4.40 35.71
CA PRO A 447 -8.26 5.68 35.03
C PRO A 447 -8.92 6.74 35.92
N PHE A 448 -8.80 8.00 35.51
CA PHE A 448 -9.42 9.13 36.20
C PHE A 448 -10.94 8.92 36.35
N GLY A 449 -11.49 9.21 37.53
CA GLY A 449 -12.92 9.01 37.83
C GLY A 449 -13.33 7.57 38.18
N SER A 450 -12.47 6.57 37.94
CA SER A 450 -12.73 5.19 38.38
C SER A 450 -12.70 5.07 39.91
N LYS A 451 -13.49 4.15 40.47
CA LYS A 451 -13.49 3.83 41.92
C LYS A 451 -12.70 2.57 42.25
N ARG A 452 -12.09 1.91 41.23
CA ARG A 452 -11.45 0.60 41.37
C ARG A 452 -10.11 0.65 42.11
N SER A 453 -9.35 1.73 41.97
CA SER A 453 -8.12 1.97 42.72
C SER A 453 -8.02 3.42 43.24
N ILE A 454 -7.24 3.59 44.32
CA ILE A 454 -6.80 4.88 44.84
C ILE A 454 -5.75 5.49 43.90
N ASN A 455 -4.83 4.68 43.36
CA ASN A 455 -3.83 5.19 42.42
C ASN A 455 -4.44 5.36 41.04
N LYS A 456 -4.02 6.44 40.37
CA LYS A 456 -4.47 6.80 39.04
C LYS A 456 -3.36 6.68 38.03
N THR A 457 -3.73 6.30 36.81
CA THR A 457 -2.85 6.26 35.63
C THR A 457 -2.55 7.65 35.07
N THR A 458 -3.42 8.63 35.37
CA THR A 458 -3.28 10.03 34.95
C THR A 458 -1.94 10.61 35.43
N ASP A 459 -1.27 11.31 34.52
CA ASP A 459 0.05 11.93 34.73
C ASP A 459 1.18 10.95 35.11
N LYS A 460 1.01 9.65 34.83
CA LYS A 460 2.06 8.63 34.99
C LYS A 460 2.45 8.01 33.66
N THR A 461 3.70 7.56 33.58
CA THR A 461 4.23 6.80 32.44
C THR A 461 4.70 5.41 32.86
N LEU A 462 5.07 4.57 31.89
CA LEU A 462 5.70 3.26 32.15
C LEU A 462 7.06 3.40 32.85
N GLU A 463 7.74 4.54 32.72
CA GLU A 463 9.00 4.87 33.40
C GLU A 463 8.81 5.07 34.92
N ASP A 464 7.63 5.54 35.35
CA ASP A 464 7.30 5.68 36.77
C ASP A 464 7.06 4.33 37.48
N LEU A 465 7.01 3.23 36.72
CA LEU A 465 6.84 1.88 37.23
C LEU A 465 8.20 1.19 37.42
N TRP A 466 8.31 0.40 38.49
CA TRP A 466 9.49 -0.41 38.80
C TRP A 466 9.47 -1.70 37.97
N LEU A 467 9.61 -1.56 36.66
CA LEU A 467 9.60 -2.67 35.71
C LEU A 467 11.03 -3.08 35.34
N ASP A 468 11.35 -4.34 35.59
CA ASP A 468 12.55 -5.05 35.20
C ASP A 468 12.23 -6.26 34.32
N LYS A 469 13.26 -6.76 33.63
CA LYS A 469 13.14 -7.98 32.83
C LYS A 469 12.70 -9.17 33.69
N GLY A 470 11.63 -9.84 33.26
CA GLY A 470 11.00 -10.98 33.92
C GLY A 470 9.82 -10.60 34.82
N ASP A 471 9.52 -9.31 34.97
CA ASP A 471 8.35 -8.88 35.72
C ASP A 471 7.06 -9.27 35.01
N VAL A 472 6.07 -9.67 35.80
CA VAL A 472 4.74 -10.07 35.32
C VAL A 472 3.69 -9.23 36.03
N PHE A 473 2.80 -8.63 35.26
CA PHE A 473 1.72 -7.78 35.75
C PHE A 473 0.45 -7.98 34.94
N PHE A 474 -0.66 -7.36 35.37
CA PHE A 474 -1.98 -7.67 34.81
C PHE A 474 -2.79 -6.42 34.48
N LEU A 475 -3.45 -6.44 33.32
CA LEU A 475 -4.49 -5.48 32.96
C LEU A 475 -5.86 -6.17 33.01
N SER A 476 -6.76 -5.66 33.83
CA SER A 476 -8.07 -6.29 34.10
C SER A 476 -9.22 -5.40 33.65
N LEU A 477 -9.97 -5.88 32.66
CA LEU A 477 -11.09 -5.17 32.03
C LEU A 477 -12.45 -5.60 32.65
N PRO A 478 -13.51 -4.78 32.53
CA PRO A 478 -14.80 -4.99 33.21
C PRO A 478 -15.50 -6.31 32.87
N LYS A 479 -15.33 -6.84 31.65
CA LYS A 479 -15.95 -8.09 31.18
C LYS A 479 -15.29 -9.38 31.70
N ALA A 480 -14.56 -9.28 32.83
CA ALA A 480 -13.74 -10.35 33.41
C ALA A 480 -12.57 -10.81 32.52
N THR A 481 -12.28 -10.08 31.45
CA THR A 481 -11.13 -10.30 30.60
C THR A 481 -9.87 -9.77 31.29
N GLN A 482 -8.84 -10.61 31.38
CA GLN A 482 -7.56 -10.22 31.97
C GLN A 482 -6.43 -10.51 30.98
N LEU A 483 -5.61 -9.49 30.74
CA LEU A 483 -4.36 -9.62 30.02
C LEU A 483 -3.24 -9.82 31.04
N GLN A 484 -2.41 -10.84 30.83
CA GLN A 484 -1.16 -11.03 31.54
C GLN A 484 -0.03 -10.45 30.69
N ILE A 485 0.80 -9.61 31.29
CA ILE A 485 1.87 -8.89 30.61
C ILE A 485 3.19 -9.29 31.27
N GLU A 486 4.14 -9.75 30.46
CA GLU A 486 5.49 -10.12 30.89
C GLU A 486 6.52 -9.21 30.21
N VAL A 487 7.43 -8.62 31.00
CA VAL A 487 8.56 -7.85 30.47
C VAL A 487 9.64 -8.82 29.99
N VAL A 488 9.76 -8.99 28.68
CA VAL A 488 10.72 -9.92 28.07
C VAL A 488 12.11 -9.31 27.97
N ASP A 489 12.19 -8.02 27.65
CA ASP A 489 13.45 -7.31 27.48
C ASP A 489 13.30 -5.81 27.65
N ILE A 490 14.42 -5.15 27.94
CA ILE A 490 14.54 -3.69 27.98
C ILE A 490 15.79 -3.33 27.18
N SER A 491 15.63 -2.56 26.12
CA SER A 491 16.70 -2.23 25.18
C SER A 491 16.62 -0.79 24.71
N PRO A 492 17.74 -0.18 24.26
CA PRO A 492 17.68 1.12 23.61
C PRO A 492 16.86 1.03 22.32
N GLY A 493 16.03 2.03 22.07
CA GLY A 493 15.19 2.12 20.89
C GLY A 493 15.99 2.45 19.62
N ASP A 494 15.51 1.92 18.50
CA ASP A 494 16.01 2.26 17.18
C ASP A 494 15.25 3.49 16.61
N PRO A 495 15.94 4.59 16.26
CA PRO A 495 15.30 5.80 15.72
C PRO A 495 14.68 5.62 14.33
N TYR A 496 14.88 4.48 13.68
CA TYR A 496 14.26 4.14 12.39
C TYR A 496 12.99 3.31 12.53
N ILE A 497 12.56 3.05 13.77
CA ILE A 497 11.39 2.24 14.10
C ILE A 497 10.31 3.12 14.74
N LEU A 498 9.07 3.00 14.27
CA LEU A 498 7.90 3.61 14.88
C LEU A 498 7.40 2.75 16.05
N TYR A 499 7.24 3.36 17.23
CA TYR A 499 6.68 2.73 18.43
C TYR A 499 5.35 3.40 18.83
N PRO A 500 4.42 2.68 19.49
CA PRO A 500 4.47 1.25 19.77
C PRO A 500 4.30 0.40 18.50
N ARG A 501 4.76 -0.85 18.55
CA ARG A 501 4.59 -1.80 17.42
C ARG A 501 4.44 -3.24 17.87
N ILE A 502 3.82 -4.05 17.02
CA ILE A 502 3.74 -5.51 17.16
C ILE A 502 4.95 -6.14 16.45
N LYS A 503 5.71 -6.97 17.17
CA LYS A 503 6.83 -7.75 16.60
C LYS A 503 6.41 -9.13 16.10
N ALA A 504 5.41 -9.70 16.76
CA ALA A 504 4.90 -11.03 16.48
C ALA A 504 3.56 -11.23 17.17
N GLN A 505 2.76 -12.15 16.64
CA GLN A 505 1.54 -12.61 17.26
C GLN A 505 1.33 -14.11 17.03
N SER A 506 0.48 -14.70 17.86
CA SER A 506 0.08 -16.11 17.70
C SER A 506 -0.64 -16.37 16.38
N SER A 507 -0.53 -17.58 15.83
CA SER A 507 -1.29 -17.98 14.64
C SER A 507 -2.80 -17.86 14.82
N LYS A 508 -3.28 -18.08 16.06
CA LYS A 508 -4.69 -17.95 16.40
C LYS A 508 -5.21 -16.53 16.27
N VAL A 509 -4.42 -15.55 16.72
CA VAL A 509 -4.71 -14.12 16.53
C VAL A 509 -4.72 -13.80 15.04
N THR A 510 -3.67 -14.22 14.32
CA THR A 510 -3.56 -14.00 12.87
C THR A 510 -4.76 -14.52 12.11
N GLU A 511 -5.23 -15.75 12.38
CA GLU A 511 -6.41 -16.32 11.72
C GLU A 511 -7.70 -15.53 11.97
N ILE A 512 -7.84 -14.89 13.13
CA ILE A 512 -9.03 -14.09 13.49
C ILE A 512 -8.98 -12.70 12.86
N GLU A 513 -7.80 -12.09 12.83
CA GLU A 513 -7.59 -10.72 12.34
C GLU A 513 -7.32 -10.65 10.84
N LYS A 514 -7.14 -11.81 10.19
CA LYS A 514 -6.96 -11.87 8.74
C LYS A 514 -8.22 -11.36 8.05
N ILE A 515 -8.08 -10.22 7.37
CA ILE A 515 -9.12 -9.67 6.51
C ILE A 515 -9.04 -10.40 5.16
N ASP A 516 -10.16 -11.03 4.76
CA ASP A 516 -10.23 -11.96 3.61
C ASP A 516 -10.12 -11.30 2.22
N GLU A 517 -10.10 -9.97 2.11
CA GLU A 517 -9.74 -9.34 0.84
C GLU A 517 -8.22 -9.24 0.72
N ILE A 518 -7.66 -10.36 0.24
CA ILE A 518 -6.32 -10.54 -0.30
C ILE A 518 -6.06 -9.44 -1.32
N PHE A 519 -4.97 -8.68 -1.09
CA PHE A 519 -4.43 -7.62 -1.96
C PHE A 519 -5.47 -6.68 -2.50
#